data_AF-A0A1G1HZ94-F1
#
_entry.id   AF-A0A1G1HZ94-F1
#
_cell.length_a   1.000
_cell.length_b   1.000
_cell.length_c   1.000
_cell.angle_alpha   90.00
_cell.angle_beta   90.00
_cell.angle_gamma   90.00
#
_symmetry.space_group_name_H-M   'P 1'
#
loop_
_entity.id
_entity.type
_entity.pdbx_description
1 polymer ?
#
loop_
_entity_poly.entity_id
_entity_poly.type
_entity_poly.pdbx_seq_one_letter_code
_entity_poly.pdbx_strand_id
1 'polypeptide(L)' 'MVADRFTDLLDETGQITFGGWRCVSCGEIVDPVIVSNRQRLTPAASVSKPRHARLLPWVGPSA' A
#
# COMPACT_ATOMS: atom_id res chain seq x y z
N MET A 1 -5.35 11.84 8.37
CA MET A 1 -5.60 11.30 7.02
C MET A 1 -6.32 12.37 6.23
N VAL A 2 -6.05 12.51 4.93
CA VAL A 2 -6.72 13.49 4.05
C VAL A 2 -7.39 12.74 2.90
N ALA A 3 -8.55 13.20 2.45
CA ALA A 3 -9.19 12.66 1.26
C ALA A 3 -8.45 13.12 0.01
N ASP A 4 -8.27 12.23 -0.96
CA ASP A 4 -7.56 12.50 -2.22
C ASP A 4 -8.14 11.64 -3.36
N ARG A 5 -7.82 12.00 -4.62
CA ARG A 5 -8.15 11.21 -5.81
C ARG A 5 -6.88 10.57 -6.37
N PHE A 6 -6.94 9.27 -6.60
CA PHE A 6 -5.84 8.48 -7.12
C PHE A 6 -6.16 7.96 -8.51
N THR A 7 -5.13 7.63 -9.26
CA THR A 7 -5.24 7.03 -10.60
C THR A 7 -4.59 5.66 -10.60
N ASP A 8 -5.33 4.63 -11.01
CA ASP A 8 -4.78 3.31 -11.23
C ASP A 8 -4.39 3.16 -12.70
N LEU A 9 -3.09 3.23 -12.98
CA LEU A 9 -2.55 3.13 -14.33
C LEU A 9 -2.56 1.71 -14.89
N LEU A 10 -2.83 0.71 -14.03
CA LEU A 10 -2.90 -0.70 -14.40
C LEU A 10 -4.35 -1.17 -14.58
N ASP A 11 -5.34 -0.31 -14.31
CA ASP A 11 -6.74 -0.66 -14.50
C ASP A 11 -7.15 -0.56 -15.97
N GLU A 12 -7.33 -1.72 -16.60
CA GLU A 12 -7.78 -1.84 -17.99
C GLU A 12 -9.30 -1.67 -18.15
N THR A 13 -10.04 -1.51 -17.04
CA THR A 13 -11.52 -1.44 -17.01
C THR A 13 -12.07 -0.07 -17.43
N GLY A 14 -11.19 0.92 -17.67
CA GLY A 14 -11.56 2.27 -18.11
C GLY A 14 -12.01 3.22 -17.00
N GLN A 15 -12.00 2.78 -15.73
CA GLN A 15 -12.24 3.63 -14.56
C GLN A 15 -10.91 3.95 -13.88
N ILE A 16 -10.13 4.78 -14.57
CA ILE A 16 -8.75 5.13 -14.21
C ILE A 16 -8.63 5.84 -12.84
N THR A 17 -9.72 6.33 -12.22
CA THR A 17 -9.63 7.11 -10.97
C THR A 17 -10.48 6.56 -9.84
N PHE A 18 -9.94 6.57 -8.63
CA PHE A 18 -10.65 6.18 -7.40
C PHE A 18 -10.42 7.19 -6.28
N GLY A 19 -11.35 7.22 -5.33
CA GLY A 19 -11.25 8.04 -4.12
C GLY A 19 -10.65 7.24 -2.97
N GLY A 20 -9.82 7.90 -2.15
CA GLY A 20 -9.25 7.27 -0.96
C GLY A 20 -8.71 8.30 0.04
N TRP A 21 -7.99 7.79 1.03
CA TRP A 21 -7.34 8.59 2.05
C TRP A 21 -5.83 8.37 2.04
N ARG A 22 -5.08 9.47 2.12
CA ARG A 22 -3.63 9.48 2.32
C ARG A 22 -3.28 9.82 3.76
N CYS A 23 -2.40 9.04 4.37
CA CYS A 23 -1.79 9.40 5.63
C CYS A 23 -0.79 10.54 5.43
N VAL A 24 -0.97 11.64 6.16
CA VAL A 24 -0.07 12.80 6.11
C VAL A 24 1.31 12.45 6.66
N SER A 25 1.38 11.55 7.64
CA SER A 25 2.61 11.24 8.36
C SER A 25 3.50 10.21 7.66
N CYS A 26 2.93 9.20 7.00
CA CYS A 26 3.70 8.12 6.37
C CYS A 26 3.43 7.94 4.86
N GLY A 27 2.44 8.64 4.31
CA GLY A 27 2.08 8.53 2.89
C GLY A 27 1.29 7.28 2.51
N GLU A 28 0.92 6.42 3.46
CA GLU A 28 0.10 5.24 3.17
C GLU A 28 -1.27 5.64 2.59
N ILE A 29 -1.70 4.92 1.55
CA ILE A 29 -2.97 5.13 0.86
C ILE A 29 -3.91 3.98 1.20
N VAL A 30 -5.16 4.32 1.51
CA VAL A 30 -6.22 3.39 1.90
C VAL A 30 -7.53 3.85 1.29
N ASP A 31 -8.34 2.89 0.83
CA ASP A 31 -9.70 3.08 0.35
C ASP A 31 -10.58 1.93 0.90
N PRO A 32 -11.91 1.95 0.71
CA PRO A 32 -12.79 0.91 1.24
C PRO A 32 -12.46 -0.51 0.74
N VAL A 33 -11.97 -0.66 -0.50
CA VAL A 33 -11.58 -1.94 -1.11
C VAL A 33 -10.26 -2.43 -0.52
N ILE A 34 -9.26 -1.56 -0.40
CA ILE A 34 -7.98 -1.87 0.25
C ILE A 34 -8.21 -2.32 1.69
N VAL A 35 -9.08 -1.63 2.44
CA VAL A 35 -9.41 -1.99 3.82
C VAL A 35 -10.13 -3.34 3.87
N SER A 36 -11.15 -3.55 3.05
CA SER A 36 -11.89 -4.82 2.97
C SER A 36 -10.98 -6.00 2.61
N ASN A 37 -10.11 -5.82 1.61
CA ASN A 37 -9.15 -6.83 1.19
C ASN A 37 -8.15 -7.14 2.30
N ARG A 38 -7.63 -6.14 3.00
CA ARG A 38 -6.74 -6.35 4.16
C ARG A 38 -7.43 -7.17 5.24
N GLN A 39 -8.66 -6.81 5.61
CA GLN A 39 -9.44 -7.55 6.62
C GLN A 39 -9.68 -9.01 6.21
N ARG A 40 -9.98 -9.25 4.93
CA ARG A 40 -10.19 -10.60 4.38
C ARG A 40 -8.90 -11.42 4.30
N LEU A 41 -7.77 -10.76 4.04
CA LEU A 41 -6.47 -11.39 3.82
C LEU A 41 -5.64 -11.54 5.11
N THR A 42 -6.07 -10.95 6.24
CA THR A 42 -5.40 -11.13 7.53
C THR A 42 -6.10 -12.16 8.42
N PRO A 43 -5.58 -13.40 8.54
CA PRO A 43 -5.54 -14.09 9.81
C PRO A 43 -4.35 -13.54 10.61
N ALA A 44 -4.60 -12.59 11.51
CA ALA A 44 -3.69 -12.10 12.56
C ALA A 44 -2.19 -11.99 12.20
N ALA A 45 -1.76 -11.01 11.39
CA ALA A 45 -0.46 -10.34 11.53
C ALA A 45 -0.31 -9.23 10.49
N SER A 46 -0.36 -8.00 10.97
CA SER A 46 0.12 -6.82 10.28
C SER A 46 1.64 -6.89 10.09
N VAL A 47 2.09 -7.10 8.86
CA VAL A 47 3.42 -6.63 8.44
C VAL A 47 3.19 -5.52 7.43
N SER A 48 3.10 -4.29 7.94
CA SER A 48 3.31 -3.10 7.13
C SER A 48 4.74 -3.14 6.61
N LYS A 49 4.93 -3.60 5.37
CA LYS A 49 6.20 -3.45 4.68
C LYS A 49 6.35 -1.97 4.32
N PRO A 50 7.31 -1.22 4.89
CA PRO A 50 7.53 0.16 4.47
C PRO A 50 7.98 0.13 3.01
N ARG A 51 7.21 0.80 2.12
CA ARG A 51 7.51 0.87 0.67
C ARG A 51 8.71 1.76 0.31
N HIS A 52 9.53 2.13 1.30
CA HIS A 52 10.79 2.86 1.11
C HIS A 52 11.91 2.32 2.01
N ALA A 53 11.98 1.00 2.22
CA ALA A 53 13.25 0.40 2.61
C ALA A 53 14.20 0.50 1.41
N ARG A 54 15.01 1.56 1.39
CA ARG A 54 16.24 1.67 0.61
C ARG A 54 16.88 0.27 0.58
N LEU A 55 17.03 -0.31 -0.62
CA LEU A 55 17.70 -1.59 -0.84
C LEU A 55 19.11 -1.49 -0.24
N LEU A 56 19.28 -1.90 1.01
CA LEU A 56 20.59 -2.27 1.52
C LEU A 56 20.87 -3.64 0.90
N PRO A 57 21.99 -3.80 0.17
CA PRO A 57 22.34 -5.09 -0.38
C PRO A 57 22.56 -6.06 0.78
N TRP A 58 21.87 -7.20 0.74
CA TRP A 58 22.09 -8.31 1.66
C TRP A 58 23.56 -8.74 1.56
N VAL A 59 24.34 -8.53 2.63
CA VAL A 59 25.65 -9.15 2.80
C VAL A 59 25.41 -10.39 3.65
N GLY A 60 25.24 -11.54 3.00
CA GLY A 60 25.16 -12.83 3.69
C GLY A 60 26.50 -13.19 4.35
N PRO A 61 26.50 -14.04 5.40
CA PRO A 61 27.75 -14.46 6.02
C PRO A 61 28.50 -15.41 5.08
N SER A 62 29.73 -15.03 4.70
CA SER A 62 30.71 -15.97 4.16
C SER A 62 31.16 -16.91 5.27
N ALA A 63 30.87 -18.19 5.11
CA ALA A 63 31.53 -19.28 5.79
C ALA A 63 32.09 -20.22 4.73
#